data_AF-A0A7J9NGB3-F1
#
_entry.id   AF-A0A7J9NGB3-F1
#
_cell.length_a   1.000
_cell.length_b   1.000
_cell.length_c   1.000
_cell.angle_alpha   90.00
_cell.angle_beta   90.00
_cell.angle_gamma   90.00
#
_symmetry.space_group_name_H-M   'P 1'
#
loop_
_entity.id
_entity.type
_entity.pdbx_description
1 polymer ?
#
loop_
_entity_poly.entity_id
_entity_poly.type
_entity_poly.pdbx_seq_one_letter_code
_entity_poly.pdbx_strand_id
1 'polypeptide(L)'
;MSAPSKLIALFILNVLCTLPISYGMVVDDPLIVVNSEKVDKTYAELLMDNYYSKRTLVVNSDNEIVVNEHIIYNVPAIDEFEINDNRGLLHIKFDKEGQNVVYKDVNYEEELESDDEGDMVSFMGKTYALMDYETDEKIKLGNWIEDLSTTGEFEYDGIKLNVLAKNGDSELIIEVYNGGERIDTIKLYRGDYAEIKNSKYSLYYDDYLESGDTPYFFFKMYESYDLEDGEYFKNTDNLKIKLDGKKILLDFKNPESLPQTFEMLNYVISVSSFDESNVMVCFSVQRSNSYELDMDEGTKYFGNNIFAVKIENDEDEDYDDELYLYKNNKKYDKIVDYQGSVQLVDQDELLSASSDLILIGGPVSNKVTESIRNSLSVEVTNDYPGEGKGVIQTITNPNNAESKILVLAGSDRDGTKACVLALNQGLYSGSGNLVVKLTGEDSVSAI
;
A
#
# COMPACT_ATOMS: atom_id res chain seq x y z
N MET A 1 -32.96 25.64 -25.54
CA MET A 1 -31.59 25.91 -26.04
C MET A 1 -30.69 26.12 -24.83
N SER A 2 -29.58 25.36 -24.81
CA SER A 2 -28.36 25.37 -23.95
C SER A 2 -28.54 25.37 -22.42
N ALA A 3 -27.91 24.49 -21.64
CA ALA A 3 -26.72 23.66 -21.88
C ALA A 3 -26.82 22.32 -21.13
N PRO A 4 -26.30 21.20 -21.65
CA PRO A 4 -26.10 20.00 -20.85
C PRO A 4 -24.82 20.18 -20.02
N SER A 5 -24.94 19.91 -18.72
CA SER A 5 -23.91 19.65 -17.71
C SER A 5 -22.50 19.37 -18.26
N LYS A 6 -21.62 20.38 -18.21
CA LYS A 6 -20.16 20.26 -18.32
C LYS A 6 -19.57 19.98 -16.92
N LEU A 7 -19.72 18.77 -16.40
CA LEU A 7 -18.96 18.37 -15.22
C LEU A 7 -18.54 16.92 -15.39
N ILE A 8 -17.29 16.72 -15.81
CA ILE A 8 -16.58 15.44 -15.72
C ILE A 8 -15.53 15.65 -14.64
N ALA A 9 -15.48 14.74 -13.66
CA ALA A 9 -14.53 14.83 -12.56
C ALA A 9 -13.11 14.58 -13.08
N LEU A 10 -12.18 15.43 -12.66
CA LEU A 10 -10.79 15.46 -13.11
C LEU A 10 -9.88 15.28 -11.89
N PHE A 11 -8.89 14.39 -11.96
CA PHE A 11 -7.90 14.18 -10.91
C PHE A 11 -6.62 14.97 -11.25
N ILE A 12 -6.18 15.84 -10.34
CA ILE A 12 -5.00 16.71 -10.52
C ILE A 12 -4.08 16.47 -9.35
N LEU A 13 -2.82 16.10 -9.59
CA LEU A 13 -1.82 15.90 -8.55
C LEU A 13 -0.62 16.84 -8.77
N ASN A 14 -0.19 17.54 -7.72
CA ASN A 14 1.08 18.25 -7.65
C ASN A 14 1.81 17.75 -6.40
N VAL A 15 3.01 17.18 -6.55
CA VAL A 15 3.84 16.83 -5.40
C VAL A 15 4.65 18.06 -5.00
N LEU A 16 4.68 18.33 -3.70
CA LEU A 16 5.60 19.29 -3.08
C LEU A 16 6.92 18.58 -2.78
N CYS A 17 7.56 17.98 -3.79
CA CYS A 17 8.93 17.45 -3.74
C CYS A 17 9.52 17.55 -5.14
N THR A 18 10.28 18.61 -5.37
CA THR A 18 11.08 18.78 -6.60
C THR A 18 12.02 17.59 -6.75
N LEU A 19 11.79 16.72 -7.74
CA LEU A 19 12.78 16.01 -8.57
C LEU A 19 12.01 15.10 -9.56
N PRO A 20 12.55 14.89 -10.79
CA PRO A 20 11.88 14.12 -11.83
C PRO A 20 11.67 12.67 -11.40
N ILE A 21 10.43 12.20 -11.54
CA ILE A 21 10.04 10.83 -11.26
C ILE A 21 10.67 9.93 -12.33
N SER A 22 11.87 9.39 -12.08
CA SER A 22 12.47 8.39 -12.96
C SER A 22 11.84 7.02 -12.72
N TYR A 23 10.60 6.84 -13.14
CA TYR A 23 9.91 5.54 -13.21
C TYR A 23 9.00 5.45 -14.42
N GLY A 24 9.53 5.40 -15.65
CA GLY A 24 8.71 5.20 -16.86
C GLY A 24 7.66 6.29 -17.17
N MET A 25 7.24 7.11 -16.21
CA MET A 25 6.54 8.36 -16.37
C MET A 25 7.58 9.42 -16.75
N VAL A 26 7.40 9.97 -17.93
CA VAL A 26 8.28 10.99 -18.55
C VAL A 26 7.91 12.40 -18.11
N VAL A 27 7.00 12.47 -17.14
CA VAL A 27 6.18 13.62 -16.86
C VAL A 27 6.36 14.02 -15.40
N ASP A 28 6.62 15.30 -15.18
CA ASP A 28 6.89 15.86 -13.86
C ASP A 28 5.58 16.38 -13.26
N ASP A 29 5.19 15.85 -12.09
CA ASP A 29 3.95 16.21 -11.37
C ASP A 29 2.69 16.30 -12.25
N PRO A 30 2.31 15.20 -12.93
CA PRO A 30 1.32 15.30 -13.99
C PRO A 30 -0.13 15.37 -13.49
N LEU A 31 -0.96 16.03 -14.28
CA LEU A 31 -2.41 15.99 -14.15
C LEU A 31 -2.98 14.77 -14.87
N ILE A 32 -3.70 13.90 -14.14
CA ILE A 32 -4.33 12.72 -14.73
C ILE A 32 -5.74 13.06 -15.22
N VAL A 33 -5.87 13.18 -16.53
CA VAL A 33 -7.12 13.51 -17.21
C VAL A 33 -7.79 12.22 -17.67
N VAL A 34 -8.96 11.95 -17.10
CA VAL A 34 -9.74 10.75 -17.41
C VAL A 34 -11.23 11.07 -17.52
N ASN A 35 -11.95 10.21 -18.25
CA ASN A 35 -13.41 10.26 -18.24
C ASN A 35 -13.96 9.48 -17.03
N SER A 36 -14.36 10.22 -15.99
CA SER A 36 -14.83 9.66 -14.72
C SER A 36 -16.10 8.79 -14.81
N GLU A 37 -16.88 8.91 -15.89
CA GLU A 37 -18.12 8.14 -16.11
C GLU A 37 -17.87 6.79 -16.83
N LYS A 38 -16.61 6.48 -17.17
CA LYS A 38 -16.20 5.26 -17.88
C LYS A 38 -15.25 4.41 -17.04
N VAL A 39 -14.99 3.19 -17.52
CA VAL A 39 -14.00 2.27 -16.92
C VAL A 39 -12.61 2.90 -16.81
N ASP A 40 -12.34 3.92 -17.63
CA ASP A 40 -11.10 4.68 -17.64
C ASP A 40 -10.75 5.20 -16.23
N LYS A 41 -11.74 5.54 -15.39
CA LYS A 41 -11.52 5.93 -13.98
C LYS A 41 -10.76 4.86 -13.19
N THR A 42 -11.14 3.60 -13.33
CA THR A 42 -10.48 2.49 -12.63
C THR A 42 -9.05 2.29 -13.13
N TYR A 43 -8.77 2.60 -14.40
CA TYR A 43 -7.40 2.59 -14.93
C TYR A 43 -6.57 3.77 -14.42
N ALA A 44 -7.19 4.93 -14.22
CA ALA A 44 -6.54 6.05 -13.53
C ALA A 44 -6.23 5.70 -12.07
N GLU A 45 -7.15 5.06 -11.35
CA GLU A 45 -6.93 4.58 -9.98
C GLU A 45 -5.80 3.54 -9.93
N LEU A 46 -5.76 2.59 -10.87
CA LEU A 46 -4.69 1.60 -10.99
C LEU A 46 -3.31 2.23 -11.24
N LEU A 47 -3.25 3.29 -12.07
CA LEU A 47 -2.04 4.07 -12.25
C LEU A 47 -1.70 4.81 -10.95
N MET A 48 -2.68 5.48 -10.36
CA MET A 48 -2.45 6.33 -9.19
C MET A 48 -1.95 5.54 -7.99
N ASP A 49 -2.46 4.33 -7.79
CA ASP A 49 -2.08 3.44 -6.68
C ASP A 49 -0.60 3.04 -6.72
N ASN A 50 0.09 3.11 -7.88
CA ASN A 50 1.51 2.77 -8.00
C ASN A 50 2.45 3.97 -7.90
N TYR A 51 1.94 5.18 -8.13
CA TYR A 51 2.77 6.38 -8.30
C TYR A 51 2.48 7.49 -7.30
N TYR A 52 1.38 7.40 -6.56
CA TYR A 52 1.01 8.43 -5.61
C TYR A 52 0.68 7.86 -4.25
N SER A 53 1.14 8.57 -3.23
CA SER A 53 0.73 8.31 -1.86
C SER A 53 -0.80 8.40 -1.75
N LYS A 54 -1.41 7.41 -1.12
CA LYS A 54 -2.85 7.24 -0.97
C LYS A 54 -3.19 7.09 0.50
N ARG A 55 -4.26 7.72 0.94
CA ARG A 55 -4.89 7.53 2.25
C ARG A 55 -6.35 7.17 2.07
N THR A 56 -6.81 6.19 2.83
CA THR A 56 -8.22 5.83 2.95
C THR A 56 -8.65 5.98 4.39
N LEU A 57 -9.79 6.63 4.62
CA LEU A 57 -10.43 6.74 5.94
C LEU A 57 -11.84 6.17 5.87
N VAL A 58 -12.20 5.35 6.85
CA VAL A 58 -13.54 4.77 7.05
C VAL A 58 -13.83 4.75 8.55
N VAL A 59 -15.10 4.86 8.95
CA VAL A 59 -15.54 4.61 10.32
C VAL A 59 -15.97 3.15 10.45
N ASN A 60 -15.41 2.41 11.40
CA ASN A 60 -15.76 0.99 11.63
C ASN A 60 -17.05 0.84 12.46
N SER A 61 -17.43 -0.41 12.74
CA SER A 61 -18.60 -0.73 13.57
C SER A 61 -18.47 -0.26 15.02
N ASP A 62 -17.24 -0.13 15.50
CA ASP A 62 -16.90 0.24 16.88
C ASP A 62 -16.74 1.76 17.04
N ASN A 63 -17.17 2.53 16.02
CA ASN A 63 -17.14 3.99 15.99
C ASN A 63 -15.73 4.59 16.06
N GLU A 64 -14.73 3.87 15.54
CA GLU A 64 -13.35 4.31 15.41
C GLU A 64 -13.00 4.63 13.96
N ILE A 65 -11.92 5.40 13.76
CA ILE A 65 -11.42 5.71 12.42
C ILE A 65 -10.39 4.67 12.02
N VAL A 66 -10.69 3.92 10.96
CA VAL A 66 -9.72 3.05 10.29
C VAL A 66 -9.00 3.88 9.22
N VAL A 67 -7.70 4.03 9.38
CA VAL A 67 -6.83 4.74 8.45
C VAL A 67 -5.91 3.76 7.75
N ASN A 68 -5.99 3.72 6.42
CA ASN A 68 -5.05 2.97 5.59
C ASN A 68 -4.24 3.94 4.74
N GLU A 69 -2.92 3.87 4.81
CA GLU A 69 -2.02 4.70 4.03
C GLU A 69 -1.07 3.84 3.20
N HIS A 70 -0.85 4.27 1.97
CA HIS A 70 0.26 3.84 1.15
C HIS A 70 1.05 5.09 0.82
N ILE A 71 2.26 5.22 1.33
CA ILE A 71 3.09 6.43 1.20
C ILE A 71 4.29 6.08 0.32
N ILE A 72 4.56 6.93 -0.67
CA ILE A 72 5.68 6.80 -1.58
C ILE A 72 6.65 7.96 -1.34
N TYR A 73 7.89 7.63 -0.99
CA TYR A 73 9.00 8.57 -0.86
C TYR A 73 9.94 8.40 -2.04
N ASN A 74 10.17 9.48 -2.80
CA ASN A 74 11.21 9.53 -3.82
C ASN A 74 12.46 10.16 -3.18
N VAL A 75 13.48 9.35 -2.90
CA VAL A 75 14.63 9.74 -2.09
C VAL A 75 15.90 9.80 -2.94
N PRO A 76 16.41 11.01 -3.24
CA PRO A 76 17.76 11.17 -3.76
C PRO A 76 18.79 11.00 -2.63
N ALA A 77 19.78 10.15 -2.82
CA ALA A 77 20.83 9.91 -1.82
C ALA A 77 22.20 9.73 -2.49
N ILE A 78 23.27 10.08 -1.75
CA ILE A 78 24.65 9.88 -2.23
C ILE A 78 25.21 8.57 -1.68
N ASP A 79 25.10 8.38 -0.36
CA ASP A 79 25.62 7.24 0.40
C ASP A 79 24.71 6.84 1.56
N GLU A 80 23.84 7.73 2.05
CA GLU A 80 22.87 7.42 3.10
C GLU A 80 21.58 8.24 2.96
N PHE A 81 20.50 7.73 3.56
CA PHE A 81 19.26 8.49 3.78
C PHE A 81 18.48 8.01 5.00
N GLU A 82 17.60 8.89 5.48
CA GLU A 82 16.69 8.63 6.59
C GLU A 82 15.26 9.03 6.23
N ILE A 83 14.28 8.26 6.69
CA ILE A 83 12.86 8.60 6.65
C ILE A 83 12.34 8.57 8.09
N ASN A 84 11.95 9.72 8.60
CA ASN A 84 11.34 9.88 9.93
C ASN A 84 9.89 10.34 9.76
N ASP A 85 8.96 9.59 10.36
CA ASP A 85 7.52 9.83 10.26
C ASP A 85 6.87 10.24 11.60
N ASN A 86 7.69 10.64 12.58
CA ASN A 86 7.37 10.93 13.98
C ASN A 86 7.08 9.72 14.87
N ARG A 87 6.94 8.50 14.32
CA ARG A 87 6.78 7.25 15.08
C ARG A 87 7.98 6.33 14.91
N GLY A 88 8.48 6.21 13.69
CA GLY A 88 9.63 5.41 13.35
C GLY A 88 10.67 6.17 12.52
N LEU A 89 11.87 5.61 12.50
CA LEU A 89 13.03 6.07 11.75
C LEU A 89 13.59 4.89 10.94
N LEU A 90 13.44 4.95 9.62
CA LEU A 90 14.18 4.10 8.69
C LEU A 90 15.49 4.78 8.32
N HIS A 91 16.61 4.09 8.47
CA HIS A 91 17.94 4.58 8.12
C HIS A 91 18.66 3.58 7.22
N ILE A 92 19.17 4.06 6.07
CA ILE A 92 19.83 3.23 5.05
C ILE A 92 21.16 3.85 4.66
N LYS A 93 22.22 3.05 4.68
CA LYS A 93 23.56 3.37 4.14
C LYS A 93 23.94 2.42 3.02
N PHE A 94 24.64 2.93 2.02
CA PHE A 94 25.04 2.16 0.85
C PHE A 94 26.27 2.73 0.15
N ASP A 95 26.94 1.88 -0.64
CA ASP A 95 27.91 2.28 -1.65
C ASP A 95 27.29 2.16 -3.05
N LYS A 96 27.56 3.14 -3.92
CA LYS A 96 27.26 3.05 -5.36
C LYS A 96 28.42 2.41 -6.12
N GLU A 97 28.16 1.29 -6.79
CA GLU A 97 29.11 0.57 -7.63
C GLU A 97 28.62 0.54 -9.09
N GLY A 98 28.88 1.62 -9.83
CA GLY A 98 28.39 1.76 -11.21
C GLY A 98 26.87 1.94 -11.25
N GLN A 99 26.16 0.97 -11.83
CA GLN A 99 24.69 0.87 -11.83
C GLN A 99 24.19 -0.15 -10.80
N ASN A 100 24.93 -0.29 -9.70
CA ASN A 100 24.56 -1.13 -8.59
C ASN A 100 24.69 -0.39 -7.26
N VAL A 101 23.97 -0.89 -6.26
CA VAL A 101 24.00 -0.44 -4.88
C VAL A 101 24.43 -1.63 -4.01
N VAL A 102 25.37 -1.40 -3.11
CA VAL A 102 25.75 -2.36 -2.06
C VAL A 102 25.39 -1.74 -0.73
N TYR A 103 24.33 -2.23 -0.09
CA TYR A 103 23.90 -1.73 1.20
C TYR A 103 24.93 -2.08 2.29
N LYS A 104 25.16 -1.14 3.20
CA LYS A 104 26.08 -1.28 4.34
C LYS A 104 25.35 -1.38 5.65
N ASP A 105 24.21 -0.72 5.73
CA ASP A 105 23.43 -0.56 6.96
C ASP A 105 21.97 -0.35 6.55
N VAL A 106 21.06 -1.10 7.16
CA VAL A 106 19.61 -0.96 6.96
C VAL A 106 18.96 -1.23 8.30
N ASN A 107 18.53 -0.16 8.96
CA ASN A 107 18.02 -0.22 10.32
C ASN A 107 16.69 0.51 10.42
N TYR A 108 15.85 0.03 11.34
CA TYR A 108 14.62 0.69 11.71
C TYR A 108 14.54 0.83 13.21
N GLU A 109 14.00 1.96 13.65
CA GLU A 109 13.77 2.27 15.06
C GLU A 109 12.34 2.78 15.23
N GLU A 110 11.64 2.33 16.26
CA GLU A 110 10.33 2.85 16.70
C GLU A 110 10.20 2.75 18.21
N GLU A 111 9.52 3.72 18.83
CA GLU A 111 9.26 3.74 20.27
C GLU A 111 7.76 3.55 20.53
N LEU A 112 7.41 2.55 21.34
CA LEU A 112 6.03 2.27 21.69
C LEU A 112 5.44 3.39 22.56
N GLU A 113 4.16 3.68 22.35
CA GLU A 113 3.44 4.69 23.12
C GLU A 113 3.29 4.29 24.60
N SER A 114 3.12 3.00 24.88
CA SER A 114 2.91 2.43 26.22
C SER A 114 3.74 1.16 26.46
N ASP A 115 3.99 0.86 27.74
CA ASP A 115 4.58 -0.37 28.28
C ASP A 115 3.59 -1.15 29.19
N ASP A 116 2.34 -0.70 29.29
CA ASP A 116 1.31 -1.36 30.10
C ASP A 116 0.59 -2.46 29.29
N GLU A 117 0.57 -3.70 29.80
CA GLU A 117 -0.16 -4.82 29.17
C GLU A 117 -1.65 -4.50 28.99
N GLY A 118 -2.17 -4.78 27.80
CA GLY A 118 -3.53 -4.48 27.38
C GLY A 118 -3.69 -3.15 26.64
N ASP A 119 -2.68 -2.27 26.69
CA ASP A 119 -2.72 -1.02 25.93
C ASP A 119 -2.57 -1.26 24.42
N MET A 120 -3.19 -0.38 23.64
CA MET A 120 -3.05 -0.35 22.20
C MET A 120 -1.85 0.52 21.81
N VAL A 121 -0.88 -0.07 21.12
CA VAL A 121 0.37 0.57 20.68
C VAL A 121 0.52 0.47 19.17
N SER A 122 1.25 1.40 18.56
CA SER A 122 1.59 1.32 17.14
C SER A 122 2.94 0.65 16.96
N PHE A 123 3.02 -0.25 15.98
CA PHE A 123 4.28 -0.80 15.52
C PHE A 123 4.23 -1.04 14.01
N MET A 124 5.23 -0.55 13.27
CA MET A 124 5.33 -0.70 11.82
C MET A 124 4.06 -0.24 11.09
N GLY A 125 3.51 0.90 11.55
CA GLY A 125 2.33 1.51 10.92
C GLY A 125 1.01 0.77 11.17
N LYS A 126 0.97 -0.21 12.08
CA LYS A 126 -0.26 -0.89 12.50
C LYS A 126 -0.43 -0.84 14.02
N THR A 127 -1.68 -0.75 14.48
CA THR A 127 -2.01 -0.82 15.91
C THR A 127 -2.02 -2.28 16.37
N TYR A 128 -1.49 -2.57 17.56
CA TYR A 128 -1.51 -3.88 18.22
C TYR A 128 -1.87 -3.72 19.70
N ALA A 129 -2.54 -4.72 20.27
CA ALA A 129 -2.57 -4.84 21.73
C ALA A 129 -1.20 -5.31 22.23
N LEU A 130 -0.69 -4.66 23.28
CA LEU A 130 0.49 -5.10 24.01
C LEU A 130 0.11 -6.27 24.91
N MET A 131 0.51 -7.48 24.54
CA MET A 131 0.10 -8.73 25.19
C MET A 131 1.03 -9.17 26.32
N ASP A 132 2.29 -8.76 26.27
CA ASP A 132 3.35 -9.11 27.22
C ASP A 132 4.48 -8.07 27.07
N TYR A 133 5.02 -7.60 28.19
CA TYR A 133 6.10 -6.61 28.19
C TYR A 133 7.08 -6.87 29.34
N GLU A 134 8.31 -7.22 28.98
CA GLU A 134 9.44 -7.36 29.89
C GLU A 134 10.55 -6.39 29.45
N THR A 135 10.79 -5.35 30.24
CA THR A 135 11.75 -4.29 29.92
C THR A 135 13.11 -4.86 29.50
N ASP A 136 13.60 -4.42 28.34
CA ASP A 136 14.87 -4.84 27.73
C ASP A 136 15.00 -6.34 27.39
N GLU A 137 13.95 -7.15 27.60
CA GLU A 137 13.99 -8.60 27.39
C GLU A 137 13.00 -9.04 26.30
N LYS A 138 11.74 -8.61 26.39
CA LYS A 138 10.67 -9.14 25.52
C LYS A 138 9.51 -8.18 25.34
N ILE A 139 8.96 -8.14 24.12
CA ILE A 139 7.71 -7.45 23.78
C ILE A 139 6.86 -8.37 22.92
N LYS A 140 5.61 -8.63 23.34
CA LYS A 140 4.64 -9.37 22.54
C LYS A 140 3.49 -8.48 22.11
N LEU A 141 3.31 -8.35 20.80
CA LEU A 141 2.24 -7.59 20.17
C LEU A 141 1.24 -8.55 19.54
N GLY A 142 -0.07 -8.27 19.62
CA GLY A 142 -1.07 -9.14 19.01
C GLY A 142 -2.41 -8.45 18.75
N ASN A 143 -3.04 -8.79 17.63
CA ASN A 143 -4.45 -8.48 17.36
C ASN A 143 -5.22 -9.74 17.08
N TRP A 144 -6.39 -9.85 17.70
CA TRP A 144 -7.37 -10.86 17.34
C TRP A 144 -7.86 -10.61 15.91
N ILE A 145 -7.93 -11.67 15.10
CA ILE A 145 -8.44 -11.62 13.73
C ILE A 145 -9.84 -12.22 13.68
N GLU A 146 -9.95 -13.49 14.07
CA GLU A 146 -11.22 -14.22 14.04
C GLU A 146 -11.19 -15.45 14.95
N ASP A 147 -12.39 -15.90 15.30
CA ASP A 147 -12.63 -17.17 15.97
C ASP A 147 -12.85 -18.27 14.93
N LEU A 148 -12.16 -19.38 15.09
CA LEU A 148 -12.16 -20.51 14.17
C LEU A 148 -12.72 -21.75 14.87
N SER A 149 -13.50 -22.54 14.14
CA SER A 149 -13.93 -23.86 14.62
C SER A 149 -13.72 -24.92 13.54
N THR A 150 -13.24 -26.10 13.95
CA THR A 150 -13.01 -27.21 13.02
C THR A 150 -13.20 -28.56 13.69
N THR A 151 -13.46 -29.58 12.90
CA THR A 151 -13.41 -30.99 13.33
C THR A 151 -12.08 -31.67 12.97
N GLY A 152 -11.18 -30.99 12.26
CA GLY A 152 -9.91 -31.59 11.83
C GLY A 152 -8.99 -30.66 11.04
N GLU A 153 -9.49 -29.87 10.10
CA GLU A 153 -8.65 -28.94 9.34
C GLU A 153 -9.35 -27.60 9.07
N PHE A 154 -8.55 -26.55 8.91
CA PHE A 154 -9.01 -25.26 8.41
C PHE A 154 -7.89 -24.57 7.61
N GLU A 155 -8.25 -23.57 6.83
CA GLU A 155 -7.31 -22.81 6.01
C GLU A 155 -7.60 -21.32 6.19
N TYR A 156 -6.54 -20.55 6.42
CA TYR A 156 -6.59 -19.10 6.53
C TYR A 156 -5.40 -18.49 5.78
N ASP A 157 -5.68 -17.55 4.87
CA ASP A 157 -4.65 -16.85 4.07
C ASP A 157 -3.61 -17.78 3.39
N GLY A 158 -4.09 -18.90 2.83
CA GLY A 158 -3.25 -19.92 2.18
C GLY A 158 -2.46 -20.83 3.13
N ILE A 159 -2.58 -20.62 4.45
CA ILE A 159 -2.02 -21.50 5.49
C ILE A 159 -3.08 -22.50 5.90
N LYS A 160 -2.81 -23.78 5.66
CA LYS A 160 -3.68 -24.88 6.06
C LYS A 160 -3.16 -25.51 7.35
N LEU A 161 -4.03 -25.62 8.36
CA LEU A 161 -3.74 -26.27 9.64
C LEU A 161 -4.56 -27.55 9.77
N ASN A 162 -3.90 -28.65 10.11
CA ASN A 162 -4.49 -29.97 10.24
C ASN A 162 -4.24 -30.55 11.64
N VAL A 163 -5.30 -30.72 12.41
CA VAL A 163 -5.29 -31.34 13.74
C VAL A 163 -5.12 -32.85 13.58
N LEU A 164 -3.91 -33.34 13.79
CA LEU A 164 -3.58 -34.75 13.64
C LEU A 164 -4.03 -35.62 14.79
N ALA A 165 -3.87 -35.11 16.00
CA ALA A 165 -4.09 -35.88 17.21
C ALA A 165 -4.40 -34.96 18.38
N LYS A 166 -5.16 -35.53 19.33
CA LYS A 166 -5.41 -34.98 20.65
C LYS A 166 -4.94 -36.01 21.68
N ASN A 167 -4.17 -35.59 22.68
CA ASN A 167 -3.87 -36.42 23.84
C ASN A 167 -4.92 -36.21 24.95
N GLY A 168 -5.03 -37.15 25.90
CA GLY A 168 -5.96 -37.11 27.02
C GLY A 168 -5.86 -35.86 27.91
N ASP A 169 -4.73 -35.16 27.88
CA ASP A 169 -4.44 -33.94 28.65
C ASP A 169 -4.76 -32.63 27.89
N SER A 170 -5.52 -32.70 26.80
CA SER A 170 -5.89 -31.55 25.95
C SER A 170 -4.74 -30.92 25.15
N GLU A 171 -3.65 -31.65 24.91
CA GLU A 171 -2.62 -31.28 23.93
C GLU A 171 -3.10 -31.64 22.51
N LEU A 172 -2.94 -30.72 21.56
CA LEU A 172 -3.11 -30.95 20.14
C LEU A 172 -1.76 -31.03 19.43
N ILE A 173 -1.69 -31.92 18.43
CA ILE A 173 -0.63 -31.91 17.42
C ILE A 173 -1.25 -31.40 16.13
N ILE A 174 -0.71 -30.30 15.62
CA ILE A 174 -1.23 -29.61 14.43
C ILE A 174 -0.12 -29.54 13.39
N GLU A 175 -0.38 -30.07 12.19
CA GLU A 175 0.50 -29.85 11.03
C GLU A 175 0.12 -28.56 10.32
N VAL A 176 1.13 -27.77 9.96
CA VAL A 176 0.96 -26.50 9.25
C VAL A 176 1.52 -26.64 7.84
N TYR A 177 0.74 -26.21 6.86
CA TYR A 177 1.09 -26.18 5.46
C TYR A 177 0.96 -24.77 4.89
N ASN A 178 1.87 -24.38 4.00
CA ASN A 178 1.77 -23.16 3.21
C ASN A 178 2.02 -23.52 1.73
N GLY A 179 1.10 -23.14 0.84
CA GLY A 179 1.20 -23.47 -0.59
C GLY A 179 1.22 -24.99 -0.88
N GLY A 180 0.69 -25.80 0.05
CA GLY A 180 0.68 -27.27 -0.04
C GLY A 180 1.93 -27.97 0.52
N GLU A 181 2.97 -27.22 0.91
CA GLU A 181 4.17 -27.78 1.55
C GLU A 181 4.04 -27.70 3.08
N ARG A 182 4.41 -28.77 3.79
CA ARG A 182 4.40 -28.78 5.26
C ARG A 182 5.57 -27.95 5.79
N ILE A 183 5.27 -26.88 6.52
CA ILE A 183 6.26 -25.94 7.05
C ILE A 183 6.55 -26.14 8.54
N ASP A 184 5.60 -26.72 9.30
CA ASP A 184 5.75 -26.90 10.74
C ASP A 184 4.89 -28.03 11.34
N THR A 185 5.16 -28.37 12.60
CA THR A 185 4.33 -29.21 13.46
C THR A 185 4.27 -28.60 14.85
N ILE A 186 3.10 -28.05 15.19
CA ILE A 186 2.84 -27.35 16.43
C ILE A 186 2.28 -28.31 17.48
N LYS A 187 2.75 -28.16 18.72
CA LYS A 187 2.11 -28.72 19.90
C LYS A 187 1.45 -27.60 20.66
N LEU A 188 0.15 -27.71 20.91
CA LEU A 188 -0.63 -26.63 21.50
C LEU A 188 -1.52 -27.19 22.61
N TYR A 189 -1.42 -26.61 23.80
CA TYR A 189 -2.31 -26.92 24.91
C TYR A 189 -3.48 -25.96 24.93
N ARG A 190 -4.59 -26.40 25.53
CA ARG A 190 -5.74 -25.52 25.72
C ARG A 190 -5.36 -24.37 26.64
N GLY A 191 -5.64 -23.14 26.20
CA GLY A 191 -5.25 -21.91 26.89
C GLY A 191 -3.88 -21.37 26.46
N ASP A 192 -3.19 -22.02 25.53
CA ASP A 192 -1.87 -21.59 25.05
C ASP A 192 -1.94 -20.99 23.64
N TYR A 193 -0.87 -20.25 23.31
CA TYR A 193 -0.60 -19.69 21.99
C TYR A 193 0.56 -20.45 21.33
N ALA A 194 0.50 -20.61 20.01
CA ALA A 194 1.64 -21.00 19.20
C ALA A 194 1.75 -20.11 17.97
N GLU A 195 2.95 -19.59 17.74
CA GLU A 195 3.27 -18.89 16.50
C GLU A 195 3.33 -19.87 15.34
N ILE A 196 2.87 -19.43 14.17
CA ILE A 196 2.95 -20.19 12.94
C ILE A 196 4.24 -19.77 12.23
N LYS A 197 5.19 -20.70 12.13
CA LYS A 197 6.50 -20.45 11.51
C LYS A 197 6.38 -19.84 10.12
N ASN A 198 7.29 -18.91 9.79
CA ASN A 198 7.32 -18.17 8.51
C ASN A 198 6.01 -17.43 8.19
N SER A 199 5.32 -16.97 9.23
CA SER A 199 4.02 -16.30 9.09
C SER A 199 3.82 -15.29 10.23
N LYS A 200 3.11 -14.22 9.94
CA LYS A 200 2.72 -13.20 10.94
C LYS A 200 1.61 -13.65 11.91
N TYR A 201 1.11 -14.88 11.74
CA TYR A 201 -0.02 -15.39 12.48
C TYR A 201 0.37 -16.28 13.66
N SER A 202 -0.44 -16.22 14.71
CA SER A 202 -0.41 -17.10 15.87
C SER A 202 -1.77 -17.73 16.10
N LEU A 203 -1.75 -18.94 16.65
CA LEU A 203 -2.94 -19.70 16.98
C LEU A 203 -3.09 -19.81 18.50
N TYR A 204 -4.23 -19.39 19.03
CA TYR A 204 -4.63 -19.67 20.40
C TYR A 204 -5.64 -20.82 20.42
N TYR A 205 -5.43 -21.81 21.28
CA TYR A 205 -6.38 -22.91 21.43
C TYR A 205 -7.34 -22.65 22.60
N ASP A 206 -8.57 -22.28 22.27
CA ASP A 206 -9.56 -21.78 23.23
C ASP A 206 -10.32 -22.90 23.94
N ASP A 207 -11.03 -23.72 23.17
CA ASP A 207 -11.93 -24.73 23.72
C ASP A 207 -12.06 -25.96 22.82
N TYR A 208 -12.72 -26.97 23.36
CA TYR A 208 -12.99 -28.25 22.77
C TYR A 208 -14.36 -28.77 23.20
N LEU A 209 -15.11 -29.29 22.24
CA LEU A 209 -16.40 -29.92 22.49
C LEU A 209 -16.53 -31.25 21.75
N GLU A 210 -17.15 -32.23 22.38
CA GLU A 210 -17.59 -33.47 21.74
C GLU A 210 -19.10 -33.43 21.54
N SER A 211 -19.55 -33.62 20.31
CA SER A 211 -20.97 -33.85 20.00
C SER A 211 -21.11 -35.25 19.41
N GLY A 212 -21.47 -36.22 20.26
CA GLY A 212 -21.37 -37.64 19.93
C GLY A 212 -19.91 -38.04 19.75
N ASP A 213 -19.59 -38.68 18.62
CA ASP A 213 -18.22 -39.10 18.28
C ASP A 213 -17.45 -38.01 17.49
N THR A 214 -18.02 -36.82 17.30
CA THR A 214 -17.40 -35.75 16.51
C THR A 214 -16.71 -34.73 17.43
N PRO A 215 -15.38 -34.57 17.32
CA PRO A 215 -14.65 -33.52 18.03
C PRO A 215 -14.83 -32.18 17.31
N TYR A 216 -14.98 -31.11 18.09
CA TYR A 216 -14.94 -29.72 17.64
C TYR A 216 -13.85 -29.00 18.41
N PHE A 217 -12.90 -28.41 17.70
CA PHE A 217 -11.82 -27.60 18.24
C PHE A 217 -12.10 -26.14 17.94
N PHE A 218 -11.92 -25.29 18.94
CA PHE A 218 -12.11 -23.85 18.83
C PHE A 218 -10.77 -23.16 19.00
N PHE A 219 -10.41 -22.36 18.01
CA PHE A 219 -9.18 -21.59 17.99
C PHE A 219 -9.48 -20.11 17.83
N LYS A 220 -8.53 -19.27 18.18
CA LYS A 220 -8.53 -17.86 17.83
C LYS A 220 -7.27 -17.57 17.03
N MET A 221 -7.42 -16.95 15.87
CA MET A 221 -6.31 -16.52 15.04
C MET A 221 -5.90 -15.11 15.45
N TYR A 222 -4.60 -14.89 15.57
CA TYR A 222 -4.01 -13.59 15.85
C TYR A 222 -2.99 -13.22 14.79
N GLU A 223 -2.86 -11.93 14.48
CA GLU A 223 -1.65 -11.38 13.88
C GLU A 223 -0.78 -10.87 15.02
N SER A 224 0.45 -11.38 15.15
CA SER A 224 1.28 -11.12 16.33
C SER A 224 2.76 -11.09 16.03
N TYR A 225 3.50 -10.37 16.88
CA TYR A 225 4.96 -10.37 16.90
C TYR A 225 5.45 -10.68 18.31
N ASP A 226 6.35 -11.66 18.42
CA ASP A 226 7.12 -11.94 19.63
C ASP A 226 8.55 -11.44 19.41
N LEU A 227 8.90 -10.35 20.10
CA LEU A 227 10.16 -9.65 19.95
C LEU A 227 11.01 -9.91 21.18
N GLU A 228 12.09 -10.67 21.03
CA GLU A 228 13.04 -10.98 22.11
C GLU A 228 14.37 -10.27 21.85
N ASP A 229 14.95 -9.63 22.87
CA ASP A 229 16.22 -8.91 22.72
C ASP A 229 17.35 -9.83 22.24
N GLY A 230 18.09 -9.36 21.22
CA GLY A 230 19.23 -10.08 20.67
C GLY A 230 18.87 -11.24 19.74
N GLU A 231 17.61 -11.66 19.69
CA GLU A 231 17.10 -12.68 18.78
C GLU A 231 16.82 -12.12 17.38
N TYR A 232 16.49 -13.01 16.46
CA TYR A 232 16.07 -12.65 15.12
C TYR A 232 14.54 -12.66 15.01
N PHE A 233 14.03 -11.74 14.20
CA PHE A 233 12.61 -11.69 13.87
C PHE A 233 12.18 -13.03 13.26
N LYS A 234 11.31 -13.79 13.92
CA LYS A 234 11.05 -15.19 13.56
C LYS A 234 10.48 -15.38 12.15
N ASN A 235 9.90 -14.33 11.55
CA ASN A 235 9.39 -14.34 10.18
C ASN A 235 10.47 -14.07 9.12
N THR A 236 11.66 -13.64 9.54
CA THR A 236 12.81 -13.40 8.68
C THR A 236 14.12 -13.51 9.46
N ASP A 237 14.93 -14.53 9.15
CA ASP A 237 16.23 -14.77 9.81
C ASP A 237 17.29 -13.65 9.58
N ASN A 238 16.89 -12.54 8.97
CA ASN A 238 17.75 -11.45 8.55
C ASN A 238 17.59 -10.16 9.37
N LEU A 239 16.58 -10.05 10.24
CA LEU A 239 16.38 -8.88 11.09
C LEU A 239 16.70 -9.21 12.53
N LYS A 240 17.74 -8.60 13.08
CA LYS A 240 18.10 -8.73 14.50
C LYS A 240 17.32 -7.70 15.31
N ILE A 241 16.73 -8.15 16.41
CA ILE A 241 15.97 -7.32 17.35
C ILE A 241 16.92 -6.82 18.44
N LYS A 242 16.75 -5.55 18.83
CA LYS A 242 17.29 -5.00 20.06
C LYS A 242 16.21 -4.20 20.78
N LEU A 243 16.13 -4.37 22.09
CA LEU A 243 15.17 -3.67 22.93
C LEU A 243 15.90 -2.73 23.90
N ASP A 244 15.38 -1.51 24.06
CA ASP A 244 15.85 -0.51 25.03
C ASP A 244 14.62 0.23 25.59
N GLY A 245 14.06 -0.30 26.68
CA GLY A 245 12.78 0.10 27.22
C GLY A 245 11.65 -0.10 26.21
N LYS A 246 11.00 0.99 25.81
CA LYS A 246 9.91 0.99 24.81
C LYS A 246 10.42 1.05 23.37
N LYS A 247 11.72 1.21 23.18
CA LYS A 247 12.35 1.37 21.88
C LYS A 247 12.69 0.01 21.29
N ILE A 248 12.19 -0.23 20.08
CA ILE A 248 12.46 -1.42 19.28
C ILE A 248 13.41 -1.00 18.16
N LEU A 249 14.56 -1.66 18.06
CA LEU A 249 15.49 -1.50 16.95
C LEU A 249 15.58 -2.80 16.16
N LEU A 250 15.48 -2.68 14.84
CA LEU A 250 15.63 -3.79 13.90
C LEU A 250 16.80 -3.52 12.97
N ASP A 251 17.81 -4.38 13.02
CA ASP A 251 19.01 -4.27 12.19
C ASP A 251 19.08 -5.42 11.19
N PHE A 252 19.33 -5.13 9.90
CA PHE A 252 19.63 -6.20 8.94
C PHE A 252 20.99 -6.84 9.22
N LYS A 253 21.02 -8.18 9.21
CA LYS A 253 22.23 -8.97 9.50
C LYS A 253 23.31 -8.87 8.42
N ASN A 254 22.92 -8.98 7.16
CA ASN A 254 23.82 -9.02 5.99
C ASN A 254 23.34 -8.05 4.89
N PRO A 255 23.27 -6.74 5.16
CA PRO A 255 22.72 -5.77 4.22
C PRO A 255 23.41 -5.80 2.85
N GLU A 256 24.70 -6.14 2.79
CA GLU A 256 25.48 -6.25 1.55
C GLU A 256 24.97 -7.33 0.59
N SER A 257 24.18 -8.28 1.09
CA SER A 257 23.57 -9.35 0.28
C SER A 257 22.20 -8.95 -0.28
N LEU A 258 21.65 -7.81 0.14
CA LEU A 258 20.32 -7.38 -0.28
C LEU A 258 20.28 -7.03 -1.77
N PRO A 259 19.24 -7.46 -2.49
CA PRO A 259 19.00 -7.02 -3.86
C PRO A 259 18.67 -5.52 -3.92
N GLN A 260 18.71 -4.94 -5.13
CA GLN A 260 18.34 -3.53 -5.35
C GLN A 260 16.89 -3.20 -4.94
N THR A 261 16.02 -4.20 -4.90
CA THR A 261 14.67 -4.09 -4.35
C THR A 261 14.48 -5.13 -3.26
N PHE A 262 14.18 -4.70 -2.04
CA PHE A 262 13.94 -5.58 -0.90
C PHE A 262 12.81 -5.04 -0.02
N GLU A 263 12.25 -5.93 0.79
CA GLU A 263 11.20 -5.60 1.75
C GLU A 263 11.76 -5.59 3.17
N MET A 264 11.30 -4.63 3.97
CA MET A 264 11.54 -4.54 5.40
C MET A 264 10.21 -4.30 6.08
N LEU A 265 9.53 -5.38 6.44
CA LEU A 265 8.21 -5.35 7.09
C LEU A 265 7.21 -4.53 6.26
N ASN A 266 6.79 -3.35 6.73
CA ASN A 266 5.83 -2.50 6.02
C ASN A 266 6.47 -1.57 4.96
N TYR A 267 7.79 -1.67 4.76
CA TYR A 267 8.52 -0.92 3.75
C TYR A 267 8.92 -1.80 2.55
N VAL A 268 8.82 -1.23 1.35
CA VAL A 268 9.45 -1.75 0.12
C VAL A 268 10.45 -0.70 -0.36
N ILE A 269 11.72 -1.07 -0.41
CA ILE A 269 12.81 -0.19 -0.81
C ILE A 269 13.31 -0.64 -2.17
N SER A 270 13.30 0.26 -3.15
CA SER A 270 13.77 0.00 -4.51
C SER A 270 14.70 1.09 -4.99
N VAL A 271 15.84 0.71 -5.57
CA VAL A 271 16.63 1.64 -6.41
C VAL A 271 15.83 1.97 -7.67
N SER A 272 15.56 3.26 -7.89
CA SER A 272 14.76 3.75 -9.02
C SER A 272 15.63 4.14 -10.21
N SER A 273 16.71 4.85 -9.96
CA SER A 273 17.65 5.27 -11.00
C SER A 273 19.01 5.65 -10.44
N PHE A 274 19.95 5.83 -11.37
CA PHE A 274 21.28 6.35 -11.10
C PHE A 274 21.43 7.65 -11.89
N ASP A 275 21.87 8.71 -11.22
CA ASP A 275 22.12 9.99 -11.87
C ASP A 275 23.27 9.90 -12.88
N GLU A 276 23.14 10.63 -13.99
CA GLU A 276 24.13 10.73 -15.07
C GLU A 276 25.46 11.32 -14.58
N SER A 277 25.41 12.18 -13.54
CA SER A 277 26.60 12.76 -12.92
C SER A 277 27.42 11.76 -12.09
N ASN A 278 26.90 10.53 -11.94
CA ASN A 278 27.50 9.37 -11.28
C ASN A 278 27.63 9.42 -9.74
N VAL A 279 27.12 10.45 -9.07
CA VAL A 279 27.26 10.59 -7.60
C VAL A 279 25.99 10.15 -6.86
N MET A 280 24.82 10.41 -7.42
CA MET A 280 23.54 10.21 -6.73
C MET A 280 22.84 8.91 -7.20
N VAL A 281 22.17 8.26 -6.25
CA VAL A 281 21.23 7.17 -6.46
C VAL A 281 19.85 7.68 -6.04
N CYS A 282 18.83 7.40 -6.84
CA CYS A 282 17.45 7.67 -6.46
C CYS A 282 16.81 6.36 -5.99
N PHE A 283 16.03 6.44 -4.90
CA PHE A 283 15.24 5.35 -4.35
C PHE A 283 13.75 5.68 -4.42
N SER A 284 12.92 4.66 -4.65
CA SER A 284 11.52 4.68 -4.21
C SER A 284 11.43 3.87 -2.94
N VAL A 285 10.92 4.51 -1.88
CA VAL A 285 10.56 3.82 -0.65
C VAL A 285 9.05 3.88 -0.52
N GLN A 286 8.40 2.72 -0.62
CA GLN A 286 6.97 2.59 -0.40
C GLN A 286 6.74 2.11 1.03
N ARG A 287 5.72 2.64 1.69
CA ARG A 287 5.35 2.25 3.04
C ARG A 287 3.85 2.06 3.13
N SER A 288 3.42 1.01 3.80
CA SER A 288 2.01 0.76 4.08
C SER A 288 1.70 0.88 5.58
N ASN A 289 0.65 1.63 5.93
CA ASN A 289 0.14 1.74 7.28
C ASN A 289 -1.35 1.34 7.31
N SER A 290 -1.77 0.70 8.39
CA SER A 290 -3.16 0.34 8.65
C SER A 290 -3.40 0.38 10.15
N TYR A 291 -3.98 1.47 10.63
CA TYR A 291 -4.16 1.70 12.07
C TYR A 291 -5.54 2.26 12.38
N GLU A 292 -5.95 2.03 13.62
CA GLU A 292 -7.21 2.50 14.17
C GLU A 292 -6.96 3.66 15.13
N LEU A 293 -7.88 4.61 15.11
CA LEU A 293 -7.86 5.78 15.98
C LEU A 293 -9.20 5.92 16.65
N ASP A 294 -9.22 5.71 17.96
CA ASP A 294 -10.24 6.29 18.80
C ASP A 294 -10.00 7.79 18.96
N MET A 295 -11.08 8.52 19.19
CA MET A 295 -11.08 9.96 19.37
C MET A 295 -12.00 10.33 20.51
N ASP A 296 -11.61 11.32 21.29
CA ASP A 296 -12.52 12.04 22.17
C ASP A 296 -13.49 12.92 21.36
N GLU A 297 -14.53 13.44 22.03
CA GLU A 297 -15.42 14.47 21.46
C GLU A 297 -14.60 15.60 20.78
N GLY A 298 -15.01 15.98 19.57
CA GLY A 298 -14.43 17.13 18.87
C GLY A 298 -14.05 16.83 17.43
N THR A 299 -12.92 17.39 16.98
CA THR A 299 -12.52 17.37 15.57
C THR A 299 -11.04 17.04 15.41
N LYS A 300 -10.73 16.08 14.53
CA LYS A 300 -9.35 15.71 14.14
C LYS A 300 -9.11 16.04 12.68
N TYR A 301 -8.00 16.72 12.40
CA TYR A 301 -7.58 17.07 11.05
C TYR A 301 -6.57 16.06 10.53
N PHE A 302 -6.77 15.59 9.30
CA PHE A 302 -5.90 14.60 8.65
C PHE A 302 -5.05 15.19 7.50
N GLY A 303 -5.15 16.48 7.18
CA GLY A 303 -4.54 17.02 5.96
C GLY A 303 -5.55 17.10 4.80
N ASN A 304 -5.21 17.82 3.73
CA ASN A 304 -5.99 17.91 2.49
C ASN A 304 -7.50 18.21 2.68
N ASN A 305 -7.83 19.08 3.65
CA ASN A 305 -9.20 19.41 4.06
C ASN A 305 -10.04 18.19 4.48
N ILE A 306 -9.41 17.18 5.05
CA ILE A 306 -10.06 16.00 5.63
C ILE A 306 -10.14 16.17 7.14
N PHE A 307 -11.35 16.01 7.67
CA PHE A 307 -11.65 16.11 9.09
C PHE A 307 -12.48 14.90 9.52
N ALA A 308 -12.23 14.40 10.73
CA ALA A 308 -13.18 13.57 11.44
C ALA A 308 -13.79 14.37 12.59
N VAL A 309 -15.08 14.17 12.84
CA VAL A 309 -15.83 14.86 13.89
C VAL A 309 -16.57 13.82 14.70
N LYS A 310 -16.25 13.74 16.01
CA LYS A 310 -16.98 12.90 16.98
C LYS A 310 -17.89 13.80 17.81
N ILE A 311 -19.15 13.43 17.91
CA ILE A 311 -20.16 14.13 18.71
C ILE A 311 -20.64 13.12 19.76
N GLU A 312 -20.40 13.44 21.02
CA GLU A 312 -20.99 12.71 22.14
C GLU A 312 -22.46 13.13 22.30
N ASN A 313 -23.34 12.16 22.50
CA ASN A 313 -24.73 12.43 22.83
C ASN A 313 -24.90 12.34 24.36
N ASP A 314 -25.49 13.38 24.96
CA ASP A 314 -25.72 13.45 26.41
C ASP A 314 -26.52 12.23 26.92
N GLU A 315 -26.10 11.71 28.08
CA GLU A 315 -26.45 10.43 28.76
C GLU A 315 -27.96 10.12 29.00
N ASP A 316 -28.88 10.95 28.50
CA ASP A 316 -30.32 10.82 28.74
C ASP A 316 -31.11 10.10 27.62
N GLU A 317 -30.48 9.80 26.47
CA GLU A 317 -31.06 9.01 25.39
C GLU A 317 -30.08 7.90 24.95
N ASP A 318 -30.55 6.65 24.79
CA ASP A 318 -29.78 5.43 24.45
C ASP A 318 -29.12 5.46 23.03
N TYR A 319 -28.54 6.58 22.61
CA TYR A 319 -27.87 6.73 21.32
C TYR A 319 -26.36 6.75 21.51
N ASP A 320 -25.68 5.83 20.85
CA ASP A 320 -24.21 5.75 20.80
C ASP A 320 -23.61 7.04 20.22
N ASP A 321 -22.36 7.35 20.60
CA ASP A 321 -21.58 8.45 20.02
C ASP A 321 -21.56 8.38 18.49
N GLU A 322 -21.58 9.53 17.82
CA GLU A 322 -21.57 9.57 16.35
C GLU A 322 -20.25 10.12 15.81
N LEU A 323 -19.56 9.33 14.98
CA LEU A 323 -18.34 9.72 14.28
C LEU A 323 -18.57 9.95 12.79
N TYR A 324 -18.07 11.07 12.28
CA TYR A 324 -18.30 11.50 10.90
C TYR A 324 -17.04 11.94 10.18
N LEU A 325 -16.90 11.54 8.91
CA LEU A 325 -15.82 11.98 8.04
C LEU A 325 -16.27 13.08 7.09
N TYR A 326 -15.46 14.13 6.99
CA TYR A 326 -15.68 15.26 6.11
C TYR A 326 -14.46 15.50 5.21
N LYS A 327 -14.71 15.77 3.92
CA LYS A 327 -13.70 16.29 2.98
C LYS A 327 -14.26 17.50 2.25
N ASN A 328 -13.55 18.63 2.26
CA ASN A 328 -13.99 19.87 1.61
C ASN A 328 -15.44 20.26 1.96
N ASN A 329 -15.77 20.24 3.26
CA ASN A 329 -17.09 20.57 3.82
C ASN A 329 -18.25 19.66 3.38
N LYS A 330 -17.96 18.44 2.90
CA LYS A 330 -18.97 17.42 2.58
C LYS A 330 -18.72 16.17 3.40
N LYS A 331 -19.80 15.55 3.90
CA LYS A 331 -19.77 14.28 4.64
C LYS A 331 -19.57 13.11 3.68
N TYR A 332 -18.80 12.10 4.11
CA TYR A 332 -18.53 10.88 3.37
C TYR A 332 -18.54 9.67 4.31
N ASP A 333 -18.97 8.51 3.82
CA ASP A 333 -18.83 7.24 4.56
C ASP A 333 -17.41 6.67 4.42
N LYS A 334 -16.76 6.96 3.29
CA LYS A 334 -15.38 6.58 2.98
C LYS A 334 -14.70 7.71 2.23
N ILE A 335 -13.51 8.08 2.66
CA ILE A 335 -12.65 9.03 1.96
C ILE A 335 -11.48 8.26 1.36
N VAL A 336 -11.25 8.43 0.06
CA VAL A 336 -9.99 8.06 -0.61
C VAL A 336 -9.32 9.35 -1.04
N ASP A 337 -8.09 9.54 -0.61
CA ASP A 337 -7.29 10.74 -0.82
C ASP A 337 -5.93 10.36 -1.40
N TYR A 338 -5.57 10.92 -2.54
CA TYR A 338 -4.21 10.80 -3.05
C TYR A 338 -3.45 12.07 -2.64
N GLN A 339 -2.41 11.94 -1.83
CA GLN A 339 -1.65 13.09 -1.33
C GLN A 339 -1.01 13.82 -2.51
N GLY A 340 -1.12 15.15 -2.49
CA GLY A 340 -0.77 16.01 -3.62
C GLY A 340 -1.94 16.31 -4.56
N SER A 341 -3.14 15.74 -4.37
CA SER A 341 -4.28 16.00 -5.25
C SER A 341 -5.43 16.79 -4.62
N VAL A 342 -5.81 17.89 -5.29
CA VAL A 342 -7.08 18.14 -5.98
C VAL A 342 -7.10 19.61 -6.39
N GLN A 343 -7.09 19.90 -7.69
CA GLN A 343 -7.65 21.15 -8.23
C GLN A 343 -8.75 20.81 -9.24
N LEU A 344 -9.83 21.58 -9.23
CA LEU A 344 -10.83 21.58 -10.29
C LEU A 344 -10.34 22.54 -11.36
N VAL A 345 -9.84 22.02 -12.49
CA VAL A 345 -9.45 22.86 -13.65
C VAL A 345 -10.48 22.64 -14.76
N ASP A 346 -10.92 23.73 -15.38
CA ASP A 346 -11.81 23.68 -16.54
C ASP A 346 -11.11 22.94 -17.69
N GLN A 347 -11.83 22.07 -18.39
CA GLN A 347 -11.29 21.30 -19.51
C GLN A 347 -10.69 22.19 -20.60
N ASP A 348 -11.26 23.39 -20.75
CA ASP A 348 -10.83 24.38 -21.73
C ASP A 348 -9.48 25.04 -21.35
N GLU A 349 -9.03 24.90 -20.08
CA GLU A 349 -7.78 25.47 -19.56
C GLU A 349 -6.68 24.41 -19.30
N LEU A 350 -6.99 23.11 -19.41
CA LEU A 350 -6.04 22.03 -19.10
C LEU A 350 -4.79 22.04 -19.97
N LEU A 351 -4.95 22.24 -21.27
CA LEU A 351 -3.82 22.28 -22.19
C LEU A 351 -2.97 23.55 -22.02
N SER A 352 -3.47 24.56 -21.32
CA SER A 352 -2.70 25.74 -20.93
C SER A 352 -2.09 25.64 -19.52
N ALA A 353 -2.32 24.52 -18.81
CA ALA A 353 -1.70 24.31 -17.50
C ALA A 353 -0.17 24.26 -17.63
N SER A 354 0.52 24.72 -16.58
CA SER A 354 1.98 24.64 -16.47
C SER A 354 2.51 23.27 -16.09
N SER A 355 1.61 22.30 -15.83
CA SER A 355 1.94 20.94 -15.45
C SER A 355 1.91 20.01 -16.65
N ASP A 356 2.65 18.91 -16.59
CA ASP A 356 2.52 17.82 -17.55
C ASP A 356 1.16 17.14 -17.42
N LEU A 357 0.73 16.43 -18.45
CA LEU A 357 -0.58 15.76 -18.49
C LEU A 357 -0.41 14.26 -18.76
N ILE A 358 -1.19 13.43 -18.06
CA ILE A 358 -1.44 12.04 -18.45
C ILE A 358 -2.89 11.95 -18.92
N LEU A 359 -3.09 11.63 -20.19
CA LEU A 359 -4.41 11.41 -20.76
C LEU A 359 -4.67 9.91 -20.84
N ILE A 360 -5.66 9.44 -20.09
CA ILE A 360 -6.09 8.04 -20.12
C ILE A 360 -7.36 7.94 -20.96
N GLY A 361 -7.30 7.07 -21.97
CA GLY A 361 -8.36 6.86 -22.94
C GLY A 361 -8.08 7.52 -24.29
N GLY A 362 -8.49 6.81 -25.34
CA GLY A 362 -8.35 7.28 -26.72
C GLY A 362 -9.30 8.44 -27.08
N PRO A 363 -9.16 9.01 -28.28
CA PRO A 363 -9.94 10.16 -28.74
C PRO A 363 -11.47 9.96 -28.64
N VAL A 364 -11.95 8.73 -28.78
CA VAL A 364 -13.39 8.40 -28.64
C VAL A 364 -13.87 8.48 -27.18
N SER A 365 -13.02 8.17 -26.20
CA SER A 365 -13.42 8.13 -24.79
C SER A 365 -13.04 9.38 -24.00
N ASN A 366 -11.96 10.07 -24.40
CA ASN A 366 -11.40 11.23 -23.75
C ASN A 366 -11.38 12.45 -24.69
N LYS A 367 -12.14 13.50 -24.34
CA LYS A 367 -12.28 14.71 -25.16
C LYS A 367 -10.98 15.51 -25.28
N VAL A 368 -10.14 15.50 -24.25
CA VAL A 368 -8.85 16.19 -24.30
C VAL A 368 -7.94 15.46 -25.29
N THR A 369 -7.92 14.12 -25.25
CA THR A 369 -7.21 13.31 -26.26
C THR A 369 -7.71 13.58 -27.69
N GLU A 370 -9.02 13.73 -27.90
CA GLU A 370 -9.58 14.10 -29.21
C GLU A 370 -9.12 15.48 -29.67
N SER A 371 -9.07 16.47 -28.77
CA SER A 371 -8.65 17.83 -29.12
C SER A 371 -7.20 17.90 -29.63
N ILE A 372 -6.34 16.98 -29.18
CA ILE A 372 -4.93 16.87 -29.59
C ILE A 372 -4.68 15.77 -30.62
N ARG A 373 -5.73 15.12 -31.18
CA ARG A 373 -5.57 13.94 -32.06
C ARG A 373 -4.58 14.17 -33.20
N ASN A 374 -4.60 15.36 -33.81
CA ASN A 374 -3.73 15.71 -34.94
C ASN A 374 -2.26 15.92 -34.54
N SER A 375 -1.97 15.99 -33.24
CA SER A 375 -0.63 16.10 -32.68
C SER A 375 -0.06 14.74 -32.24
N LEU A 376 -0.88 13.68 -32.23
CA LEU A 376 -0.43 12.34 -31.88
C LEU A 376 0.44 11.76 -32.99
N SER A 377 1.54 11.11 -32.61
CA SER A 377 2.44 10.44 -33.57
C SER A 377 1.83 9.16 -34.12
N VAL A 378 0.98 8.51 -33.32
CA VAL A 378 0.22 7.32 -33.69
C VAL A 378 -1.25 7.59 -33.40
N GLU A 379 -2.06 7.63 -34.44
CA GLU A 379 -3.51 7.78 -34.30
C GLU A 379 -4.11 6.49 -33.72
N VAL A 380 -4.83 6.62 -32.61
CA VAL A 380 -5.55 5.49 -31.99
C VAL A 380 -7.03 5.61 -32.34
N THR A 381 -7.58 4.52 -32.88
CA THR A 381 -8.99 4.40 -33.25
C THR A 381 -9.57 3.13 -32.65
N ASN A 382 -10.88 2.91 -32.78
CA ASN A 382 -11.49 1.67 -32.31
C ASN A 382 -10.96 0.40 -33.03
N ASP A 383 -10.29 0.56 -34.17
CA ASP A 383 -9.78 -0.56 -34.98
C ASP A 383 -8.24 -0.69 -34.94
N TYR A 384 -7.53 0.38 -34.58
CA TYR A 384 -6.06 0.42 -34.54
C TYR A 384 -5.56 0.93 -33.18
N PRO A 385 -4.56 0.27 -32.53
CA PRO A 385 -3.70 -0.83 -32.99
C PRO A 385 -4.34 -2.24 -33.05
N GLY A 386 -5.59 -2.40 -32.63
CA GLY A 386 -6.36 -3.63 -32.71
C GLY A 386 -6.84 -4.14 -31.34
N GLU A 387 -7.61 -5.22 -31.35
CA GLU A 387 -8.24 -5.77 -30.14
C GLU A 387 -7.23 -6.09 -29.02
N GLY A 388 -7.54 -5.62 -27.81
CA GLY A 388 -6.72 -5.76 -26.61
C GLY A 388 -5.36 -5.05 -26.68
N LYS A 389 -5.19 -4.12 -27.62
CA LYS A 389 -3.94 -3.38 -27.83
C LYS A 389 -4.12 -1.89 -27.60
N GLY A 390 -3.04 -1.26 -27.16
CA GLY A 390 -2.98 0.17 -26.99
C GLY A 390 -1.62 0.76 -27.33
N VAL A 391 -1.58 2.09 -27.36
CA VAL A 391 -0.39 2.87 -27.64
C VAL A 391 -0.12 3.80 -26.47
N ILE A 392 1.10 3.71 -25.95
CA ILE A 392 1.69 4.68 -25.04
C ILE A 392 2.53 5.63 -25.89
N GLN A 393 2.28 6.94 -25.80
CA GLN A 393 3.08 7.93 -26.52
C GLN A 393 3.22 9.22 -25.74
N THR A 394 4.40 9.83 -25.79
CA THR A 394 4.67 11.15 -25.21
C THR A 394 4.76 12.18 -26.31
N ILE A 395 4.05 13.29 -26.18
CA ILE A 395 4.13 14.44 -27.10
C ILE A 395 4.44 15.73 -26.33
N THR A 396 4.99 16.73 -27.02
CA THR A 396 4.99 18.11 -26.51
C THR A 396 3.56 18.65 -26.54
N ASN A 397 3.12 19.29 -25.48
CA ASN A 397 1.79 19.87 -25.42
C ASN A 397 1.64 20.97 -26.51
N PRO A 398 0.64 20.86 -27.41
CA PRO A 398 0.48 21.79 -28.52
C PRO A 398 0.18 23.23 -28.07
N ASN A 399 -0.30 23.43 -26.84
CA ASN A 399 -0.68 24.73 -26.30
C ASN A 399 0.30 25.25 -25.23
N ASN A 400 1.27 24.44 -24.80
CA ASN A 400 2.33 24.84 -23.88
C ASN A 400 3.61 24.03 -24.13
N ALA A 401 4.56 24.61 -24.89
CA ALA A 401 5.78 23.91 -25.30
C ALA A 401 6.71 23.50 -24.14
N GLU A 402 6.54 24.08 -22.96
CA GLU A 402 7.30 23.73 -21.74
C GLU A 402 6.71 22.52 -21.01
N SER A 403 5.57 21.97 -21.47
CA SER A 403 4.92 20.80 -20.87
C SER A 403 4.79 19.64 -21.86
N LYS A 404 4.72 18.43 -21.32
CA LYS A 404 4.53 17.17 -22.04
C LYS A 404 3.16 16.57 -21.77
N ILE A 405 2.70 15.75 -22.71
CA ILE A 405 1.49 14.96 -22.59
C ILE A 405 1.85 13.50 -22.84
N LEU A 406 1.63 12.66 -21.84
CA LEU A 406 1.66 11.21 -21.95
C LEU A 406 0.24 10.69 -22.26
N VAL A 407 0.08 9.99 -23.37
CA VAL A 407 -1.22 9.47 -23.81
C VAL A 407 -1.23 7.96 -23.70
N LEU A 408 -2.21 7.42 -22.98
CA LEU A 408 -2.48 5.99 -22.79
C LEU A 408 -3.79 5.65 -23.45
N ALA A 409 -3.72 5.17 -24.70
CA ALA A 409 -4.90 5.00 -25.54
C ALA A 409 -4.97 3.60 -26.16
N GLY A 410 -5.99 2.84 -25.78
CA GLY A 410 -6.35 1.56 -26.42
C GLY A 410 -7.32 1.71 -27.59
N SER A 411 -7.33 0.72 -28.48
CA SER A 411 -8.46 0.53 -29.40
C SER A 411 -9.76 0.18 -28.68
N ASP A 412 -9.63 -0.47 -27.53
CA ASP A 412 -10.71 -0.85 -26.65
C ASP A 412 -10.29 -0.65 -25.17
N ARG A 413 -11.14 -1.14 -24.27
CA ARG A 413 -10.95 -1.05 -22.82
C ARG A 413 -9.71 -1.81 -22.38
N ASP A 414 -9.53 -3.02 -22.89
CA ASP A 414 -8.42 -3.91 -22.54
C ASP A 414 -7.09 -3.38 -23.08
N GLY A 415 -7.09 -2.74 -24.24
CA GLY A 415 -5.96 -2.01 -24.80
C GLY A 415 -5.55 -0.82 -23.94
N THR A 416 -6.51 -0.10 -23.37
CA THR A 416 -6.21 1.02 -22.44
C THR A 416 -5.68 0.46 -21.11
N LYS A 417 -6.25 -0.63 -20.60
CA LYS A 417 -5.72 -1.38 -19.43
C LYS A 417 -4.27 -1.82 -19.68
N ALA A 418 -3.97 -2.36 -20.87
CA ALA A 418 -2.62 -2.78 -21.25
C ALA A 418 -1.61 -1.62 -21.19
N CYS A 419 -1.98 -0.42 -21.63
CA CYS A 419 -1.12 0.76 -21.52
C CYS A 419 -0.77 1.09 -20.07
N VAL A 420 -1.76 1.09 -19.16
CA VAL A 420 -1.53 1.37 -17.74
C VAL A 420 -0.65 0.30 -17.10
N LEU A 421 -0.94 -0.98 -17.34
CA LEU A 421 -0.14 -2.09 -16.83
C LEU A 421 1.31 -2.03 -17.33
N ALA A 422 1.52 -1.68 -18.60
CA ALA A 422 2.85 -1.58 -19.17
C ALA A 422 3.69 -0.45 -18.56
N LEU A 423 3.06 0.68 -18.17
CA LEU A 423 3.75 1.71 -17.38
C LEU A 423 4.13 1.18 -16.00
N ASN A 424 3.18 0.60 -15.27
CA ASN A 424 3.42 0.05 -13.93
C ASN A 424 4.51 -1.04 -13.92
N GLN A 425 4.62 -1.80 -15.02
CA GLN A 425 5.65 -2.83 -15.21
C GLN A 425 6.97 -2.28 -15.78
N GLY A 426 7.11 -0.96 -15.94
CA GLY A 426 8.34 -0.32 -16.41
C GLY A 426 8.70 -0.62 -17.87
N LEU A 427 7.74 -1.05 -18.71
CA LEU A 427 8.02 -1.43 -20.10
C LEU A 427 8.25 -0.23 -21.02
N TYR A 428 7.81 0.96 -20.63
CA TYR A 428 8.00 2.19 -21.39
C TYR A 428 9.24 2.93 -20.92
N SER A 429 10.18 3.17 -21.85
CA SER A 429 11.45 3.87 -21.60
C SER A 429 11.32 5.38 -21.44
N GLY A 430 10.09 5.89 -21.53
CA GLY A 430 9.80 7.30 -21.40
C GLY A 430 10.10 8.16 -22.63
N SER A 431 10.23 7.58 -23.81
CA SER A 431 10.29 8.38 -25.04
C SER A 431 9.75 7.60 -26.24
N GLY A 432 9.25 8.33 -27.23
CA GLY A 432 8.66 7.74 -28.42
C GLY A 432 7.32 7.06 -28.13
N ASN A 433 7.00 6.05 -28.94
CA ASN A 433 5.72 5.35 -28.91
C ASN A 433 5.95 3.87 -28.64
N LEU A 434 5.12 3.27 -27.79
CA LEU A 434 5.14 1.85 -27.49
C LEU A 434 3.76 1.26 -27.75
N VAL A 435 3.68 0.26 -28.62
CA VAL A 435 2.46 -0.53 -28.80
C VAL A 435 2.51 -1.70 -27.84
N VAL A 436 1.41 -1.93 -27.11
CA VAL A 436 1.31 -2.97 -26.10
C VAL A 436 0.06 -3.81 -26.30
N LYS A 437 0.09 -5.04 -25.82
CA LYS A 437 -1.05 -5.97 -25.85
C LYS A 437 -1.29 -6.61 -24.49
N LEU A 438 -2.54 -6.67 -24.06
CA LEU A 438 -2.95 -7.49 -22.91
C LEU A 438 -2.82 -8.99 -23.25
N THR A 439 -2.05 -9.73 -22.46
CA THR A 439 -1.76 -11.17 -22.68
C THR A 439 -2.37 -12.08 -21.61
N GLY A 440 -2.85 -11.50 -20.51
CA GLY A 440 -3.55 -12.18 -19.43
C GLY A 440 -4.38 -11.18 -18.63
N GLU A 441 -4.88 -11.55 -17.46
CA GLU A 441 -5.68 -10.63 -16.63
C GLU A 441 -4.89 -9.36 -16.29
N ASP A 442 -3.65 -9.52 -15.80
CA ASP A 442 -2.76 -8.40 -15.46
C ASP A 442 -1.36 -8.52 -16.13
N SER A 443 -1.29 -9.27 -17.22
CA SER A 443 -0.06 -9.45 -18.00
C SER A 443 -0.10 -8.69 -19.32
N VAL A 444 1.02 -8.05 -19.68
CA VAL A 444 1.15 -7.24 -20.90
C VAL A 444 2.48 -7.51 -21.59
N SER A 445 2.51 -7.32 -22.91
CA SER A 445 3.73 -7.38 -23.71
C SER A 445 3.85 -6.19 -24.66
N ALA A 446 5.07 -5.66 -24.81
CA ALA A 446 5.43 -4.75 -25.91
C ALA A 446 5.42 -5.50 -27.26
N ILE A 447 5.03 -4.82 -28.34
CA ILE A 447 4.91 -5.38 -29.70
C ILE A 447 5.80 -4.64 -30.70
#